data_AF-A0A068VN92-F1
#
_entry.id   AF-A0A068VN92-F1
#
_cell.length_a   1.000
_cell.length_b   1.000
_cell.length_c   1.000
_cell.angle_alpha   90.00
_cell.angle_beta   90.00
_cell.angle_gamma   90.00
#
_symmetry.space_group_name_H-M   'P 1'
#
loop_
_entity.id
_entity.type
_entity.pdbx_description
1 polymer ?
#
loop_
_entity_poly.entity_id
_entity_poly.type
_entity_poly.pdbx_seq_one_letter_code
_entity_poly.pdbx_strand_id
1 'polypeptide(L)'
;MLECALIIDFTVLITLNIHVPRYPADVFKRAQIDSALDWHHSTIRRGSVGVVLNTTLAPLFGRPLDPQAAAEAEKLLSASLAKIESFWLKGDGPFLLGNSEPSIADLSLVCEIMQLELVDEKLQKRILDPYEKVRKWVEDTKKAIQPHFDEIHAAVFQNKEMIKKALAGAGSGETKTS
;
A
#
# COMPACT_ATOMS: atom_id res chain seq x y z
N MET A 1 -9.18 13.08 6.06
CA MET A 1 -8.01 13.33 5.17
C MET A 1 -6.84 12.35 5.42
N LEU A 2 -7.15 11.05 5.44
CA LEU A 2 -6.28 9.91 5.05
C LEU A 2 -7.17 8.64 4.98
N GLU A 3 -8.44 8.84 4.63
CA GLU A 3 -9.43 7.78 4.44
C GLU A 3 -9.35 7.17 3.05
N CYS A 4 -8.37 7.56 2.21
CA CYS A 4 -8.27 7.05 0.84
C CYS A 4 -8.16 5.53 0.81
N ALA A 5 -7.53 4.89 1.80
CA ALA A 5 -7.49 3.43 1.84
C ALA A 5 -8.80 2.80 2.39
N LEU A 6 -9.54 3.43 3.31
CA LEU A 6 -10.85 2.91 3.76
C LEU A 6 -11.95 3.12 2.72
N ILE A 7 -11.89 4.23 1.95
CA ILE A 7 -12.83 4.51 0.87
C ILE A 7 -12.52 3.60 -0.32
N ILE A 8 -11.25 3.31 -0.63
CA ILE A 8 -10.91 2.32 -1.66
C ILE A 8 -11.33 0.92 -1.22
N ASP A 9 -11.04 0.47 0.02
CA ASP A 9 -11.47 -0.86 0.48
C ASP A 9 -12.99 -1.05 0.40
N PHE A 10 -13.80 -0.08 0.84
CA PHE A 10 -15.27 -0.22 0.85
C PHE A 10 -15.94 0.11 -0.50
N THR A 11 -15.40 1.05 -1.27
CA THR A 11 -15.98 1.48 -2.57
C THR A 11 -15.57 0.56 -3.71
N VAL A 12 -14.35 0.00 -3.70
CA VAL A 12 -13.91 -0.99 -4.70
C VAL A 12 -14.75 -2.28 -4.60
N LEU A 13 -15.11 -2.70 -3.39
CA LEU A 13 -15.97 -3.87 -3.17
C LEU A 13 -17.41 -3.66 -3.63
N ILE A 14 -17.98 -2.47 -3.41
CA ILE A 14 -19.39 -2.18 -3.74
C ILE A 14 -19.57 -1.82 -5.22
N THR A 15 -18.60 -1.13 -5.83
CA THR A 15 -18.78 -0.54 -7.18
C THR A 15 -18.44 -1.52 -8.29
N LEU A 16 -17.54 -2.47 -8.08
CA LEU A 16 -17.03 -3.28 -9.19
C LEU A 16 -17.96 -4.40 -9.64
N ASN A 17 -19.01 -4.77 -8.88
CA ASN A 17 -19.89 -5.91 -9.19
C ASN A 17 -19.11 -7.15 -9.68
N ILE A 18 -17.86 -7.30 -9.22
CA ILE A 18 -17.02 -8.44 -9.56
C ILE A 18 -17.67 -9.58 -8.82
N HIS A 19 -18.12 -10.58 -9.59
CA HIS A 19 -18.65 -11.82 -9.05
C HIS A 19 -17.76 -12.28 -7.89
N VAL A 20 -18.36 -12.93 -6.91
CA VAL A 20 -17.77 -13.18 -5.59
C VAL A 20 -17.00 -14.53 -5.55
N PRO A 21 -15.83 -14.70 -6.20
CA PRO A 21 -14.88 -15.73 -5.76
C PRO A 21 -13.93 -15.31 -4.62
N ARG A 22 -13.91 -14.03 -4.22
CA ARG A 22 -12.82 -13.46 -3.38
C ARG A 22 -13.00 -13.53 -1.86
N TYR A 23 -14.17 -13.96 -1.39
CA TYR A 23 -14.47 -14.17 0.03
C TYR A 23 -15.24 -15.48 0.22
N PRO A 24 -14.57 -16.55 0.68
CA PRO A 24 -15.11 -17.90 0.63
C PRO A 24 -16.27 -18.11 1.62
N ALA A 25 -17.19 -19.01 1.28
CA ALA A 25 -18.24 -19.49 2.17
C ALA A 25 -17.69 -20.37 3.31
N ASP A 26 -16.61 -21.09 3.03
CA ASP A 26 -15.92 -21.92 4.02
C ASP A 26 -15.37 -21.09 5.17
N VAL A 27 -15.78 -21.44 6.39
CA VAL A 27 -15.49 -20.66 7.60
C VAL A 27 -14.00 -20.64 7.94
N PHE A 28 -13.27 -21.70 7.65
CA PHE A 28 -11.83 -21.76 7.96
C PHE A 28 -11.02 -20.90 7.00
N LYS A 29 -11.31 -20.98 5.69
CA LYS A 29 -10.68 -20.10 4.70
C LYS A 29 -11.02 -18.65 4.96
N ARG A 30 -12.26 -18.36 5.34
CA ARG A 30 -12.70 -17.01 5.71
C ARG A 30 -11.93 -16.47 6.91
N ALA A 31 -11.81 -17.24 7.99
CA ALA A 31 -11.07 -16.84 9.18
C ALA A 31 -9.58 -16.54 8.88
N GLN A 32 -8.95 -17.25 7.94
CA GLN A 32 -7.58 -16.97 7.52
C GLN A 32 -7.48 -15.64 6.76
N ILE A 33 -8.43 -15.35 5.88
CA ILE A 33 -8.51 -14.06 5.17
C ILE A 33 -8.77 -12.93 6.16
N ASP A 34 -9.72 -13.10 7.07
CA ASP A 34 -10.03 -12.11 8.12
C ASP A 34 -8.82 -11.87 9.01
N SER A 35 -8.03 -12.90 9.32
CA SER A 35 -6.78 -12.75 10.07
C SER A 35 -5.74 -11.90 9.33
N ALA A 36 -5.60 -12.06 8.01
CA ALA A 36 -4.72 -11.21 7.21
C ALA A 36 -5.22 -9.76 7.16
N LEU A 37 -6.55 -9.58 7.06
CA LEU A 37 -7.20 -8.26 7.08
C LEU A 37 -7.08 -7.58 8.46
N ASP A 38 -7.20 -8.29 9.58
CA ASP A 38 -6.96 -7.66 10.88
C ASP A 38 -5.48 -7.28 11.06
N TRP A 39 -4.58 -8.19 10.64
CA TRP A 39 -3.15 -8.00 10.77
C TRP A 39 -2.64 -6.78 10.01
N HIS A 40 -3.12 -6.50 8.79
CA HIS A 40 -2.55 -5.44 7.95
C HIS A 40 -2.73 -4.02 8.53
N HIS A 41 -3.85 -3.76 9.24
CA HIS A 41 -4.16 -2.44 9.78
C HIS A 41 -3.13 -1.95 10.80
N SER A 42 -2.66 -2.85 11.67
CA SER A 42 -1.70 -2.51 12.73
C SER A 42 -0.23 -2.68 12.32
N THR A 43 0.02 -3.22 11.12
CA THR A 43 1.36 -3.57 10.64
C THR A 43 1.72 -2.83 9.36
N ILE A 44 1.51 -3.44 8.19
CA ILE A 44 1.96 -2.92 6.90
C ILE A 44 1.38 -1.54 6.60
N ARG A 45 0.09 -1.30 6.88
CA ARG A 45 -0.56 0.00 6.69
C ARG A 45 0.12 1.08 7.52
N ARG A 46 0.37 0.79 8.80
CA ARG A 46 1.01 1.74 9.72
C ARG A 46 2.43 2.06 9.25
N GLY A 47 3.16 1.05 8.76
CA GLY A 47 4.49 1.21 8.18
C GLY A 47 4.49 2.05 6.91
N SER A 48 3.67 1.69 5.90
CA SER A 48 3.62 2.37 4.61
C SER A 48 3.15 3.82 4.73
N VAL A 49 2.03 4.06 5.42
CA VAL A 49 1.50 5.41 5.67
C VAL A 49 2.52 6.23 6.45
N GLY A 50 3.18 5.64 7.45
CA GLY A 50 4.18 6.32 8.25
C GLY A 50 5.39 6.78 7.42
N VAL A 51 5.88 5.93 6.50
CA VAL A 51 6.95 6.32 5.58
C VAL A 51 6.48 7.44 4.65
N VAL A 52 5.34 7.27 3.97
CA VAL A 52 4.82 8.23 2.99
C VAL A 52 4.53 9.59 3.62
N LEU A 53 3.90 9.60 4.79
CA LEU A 53 3.55 10.83 5.50
C LEU A 53 4.81 11.61 5.91
N ASN A 54 5.75 10.93 6.57
CA ASN A 54 6.89 11.61 7.17
C ASN A 54 8.03 11.94 6.19
N THR A 55 8.03 11.32 5.00
CA THR A 55 9.05 11.59 3.96
C THR A 55 8.52 12.42 2.79
N THR A 56 7.19 12.50 2.59
CA THR A 56 6.62 13.17 1.41
C THR A 56 5.42 14.07 1.72
N LEU A 57 4.41 13.58 2.46
CA LEU A 57 3.12 14.29 2.55
C LEU A 57 3.03 15.31 3.69
N ALA A 58 3.89 15.25 4.71
CA ALA A 58 3.82 16.14 5.87
C ALA A 58 3.76 17.65 5.51
N PRO A 59 4.52 18.16 4.52
CA PRO A 59 4.45 19.57 4.13
C PRO A 59 3.09 20.00 3.58
N LEU A 60 2.34 19.08 2.95
CA LEU A 60 0.97 19.36 2.48
C LEU A 60 -0.01 19.62 3.63
N PHE A 61 0.36 19.20 4.84
CA PHE A 61 -0.40 19.43 6.07
C PHE A 61 0.22 20.51 6.96
N GLY A 62 1.15 21.32 6.42
CA GLY A 62 1.84 22.38 7.17
C GLY A 62 2.77 21.84 8.26
N ARG A 63 3.24 20.59 8.12
CA ARG A 63 4.17 19.95 9.05
C ARG A 63 5.53 19.73 8.38
N PRO A 64 6.64 19.85 9.10
CA PRO A 64 7.94 19.47 8.55
C PRO A 64 8.00 17.96 8.30
N LEU A 65 8.92 17.55 7.42
CA LEU A 65 9.31 16.15 7.32
C LEU A 65 9.93 15.68 8.63
N ASP A 66 9.74 14.41 8.96
CA ASP A 66 10.23 13.81 10.20
C ASP A 66 11.07 12.56 9.89
N PRO A 67 12.41 12.71 9.74
CA PRO A 67 13.29 11.59 9.44
C PRO A 67 13.30 10.50 10.51
N GLN A 68 13.08 10.86 11.78
CA GLN A 68 13.08 9.88 12.88
C GLN A 68 11.81 9.03 12.82
N ALA A 69 10.64 9.66 12.72
CA ALA A 69 9.38 8.94 12.57
C ALA A 69 9.34 8.13 11.26
N ALA A 70 9.95 8.63 10.18
CA ALA A 70 10.11 7.88 8.94
C ALA A 70 10.95 6.61 9.14
N ALA A 71 12.08 6.68 9.86
CA ALA A 71 12.93 5.53 10.12
C ALA A 71 12.24 4.47 11.00
N GLU A 72 11.45 4.90 11.99
CA GLU A 72 10.64 4.00 12.82
C GLU A 72 9.54 3.30 12.01
N ALA A 73 8.85 4.06 11.15
CA ALA A 73 7.84 3.52 10.24
C ALA A 73 8.45 2.54 9.23
N GLU A 74 9.62 2.86 8.68
CA GLU A 74 10.33 1.99 7.76
C GLU A 74 10.72 0.66 8.43
N LYS A 75 11.22 0.69 9.67
CA LYS A 75 11.53 -0.54 10.43
C LYS A 75 10.29 -1.43 10.57
N LEU A 76 9.13 -0.83 10.87
CA LEU A 76 7.86 -1.56 10.93
C LEU A 76 7.44 -2.12 9.57
N LEU A 77 7.60 -1.32 8.51
CA LEU A 77 7.30 -1.74 7.14
C LEU A 77 8.19 -2.90 6.70
N SER A 78 9.51 -2.83 6.90
CA SER A 78 10.44 -3.92 6.60
C SER A 78 10.11 -5.20 7.36
N ALA A 79 9.74 -5.11 8.64
CA ALA A 79 9.29 -6.27 9.41
C ALA A 79 7.98 -6.86 8.84
N SER A 80 7.08 -6.02 8.37
CA SER A 80 5.81 -6.43 7.75
C SER A 80 6.05 -7.11 6.40
N LEU A 81 6.90 -6.55 5.53
CA LEU A 81 7.29 -7.13 4.24
C LEU A 81 7.96 -8.50 4.42
N ALA A 82 8.87 -8.62 5.40
CA ALA A 82 9.48 -9.91 5.76
C ALA A 82 8.44 -10.94 6.23
N LYS A 83 7.42 -10.50 6.98
CA LYS A 83 6.32 -11.38 7.43
C LYS A 83 5.44 -11.81 6.25
N ILE A 84 5.20 -10.94 5.28
CA ILE A 84 4.45 -11.28 4.07
C ILE A 84 5.16 -12.40 3.32
N GLU A 85 6.47 -12.28 3.04
CA GLU A 85 7.19 -13.34 2.33
C GLU A 85 7.28 -14.66 3.10
N SER A 86 7.51 -14.59 4.41
CA SER A 86 7.79 -15.77 5.21
C SER A 86 6.55 -16.51 5.69
N PHE A 87 5.41 -15.82 5.81
CA PHE A 87 4.20 -16.38 6.41
C PHE A 87 2.97 -16.27 5.52
N TRP A 88 2.70 -15.09 4.95
CA TRP A 88 1.45 -14.89 4.21
C TRP A 88 1.54 -15.44 2.78
N LEU A 89 2.67 -15.28 2.10
CA LEU A 89 3.00 -15.89 0.80
C LEU A 89 3.57 -17.31 0.99
N LYS A 90 2.89 -18.11 1.80
CA LYS A 90 3.22 -19.53 2.04
C LYS A 90 2.62 -20.42 0.94
N GLY A 91 3.24 -21.58 0.74
CA GLY A 91 2.79 -22.55 -0.26
C GLY A 91 3.22 -22.19 -1.67
N ASP A 92 2.66 -22.91 -2.65
CA ASP A 92 3.09 -22.82 -4.05
C ASP A 92 2.19 -21.90 -4.90
N GLY A 93 1.10 -21.40 -4.32
CA GLY A 93 0.19 -20.47 -4.99
C GLY A 93 0.77 -19.05 -5.12
N PRO A 94 0.39 -18.29 -6.16
CA PRO A 94 0.89 -16.93 -6.37
C PRO A 94 0.34 -15.88 -5.39
N PHE A 95 -0.72 -16.20 -4.63
CA PHE A 95 -1.44 -15.27 -3.76
C PHE A 95 -1.31 -15.65 -2.27
N LEU A 96 -1.73 -14.74 -1.39
CA LEU A 96 -1.72 -14.97 0.05
C LEU A 96 -2.43 -16.28 0.41
N LEU A 97 -1.92 -16.94 1.44
CA LEU A 97 -2.37 -18.25 1.93
C LEU A 97 -2.14 -19.41 0.94
N GLY A 98 -1.38 -19.18 -0.14
CA GLY A 98 -1.12 -20.18 -1.18
C GLY A 98 -2.29 -20.36 -2.14
N ASN A 99 -3.15 -19.34 -2.27
CA ASN A 99 -4.31 -19.39 -3.15
C ASN A 99 -3.91 -19.28 -4.63
N SER A 100 -4.73 -19.88 -5.51
CA SER A 100 -4.57 -19.78 -6.96
C SER A 100 -5.18 -18.51 -7.57
N GLU A 101 -6.07 -17.84 -6.83
CA GLU A 101 -6.77 -16.61 -7.20
C GLU A 101 -6.63 -15.58 -6.06
N PRO A 102 -6.59 -14.26 -6.36
CA PRO A 102 -6.44 -13.24 -5.33
C PRO A 102 -7.72 -13.12 -4.49
N SER A 103 -7.54 -13.00 -3.18
CA SER A 103 -8.61 -12.71 -2.21
C SER A 103 -8.71 -11.21 -1.92
N ILE A 104 -9.71 -10.81 -1.15
CA ILE A 104 -9.81 -9.44 -0.62
C ILE A 104 -8.55 -9.03 0.19
N ALA A 105 -7.92 -9.97 0.90
CA ALA A 105 -6.70 -9.67 1.63
C ALA A 105 -5.56 -9.30 0.67
N ASP A 106 -5.45 -9.96 -0.48
CA ASP A 106 -4.43 -9.63 -1.47
C ASP A 106 -4.56 -8.18 -1.93
N LEU A 107 -5.79 -7.77 -2.25
CA LEU A 107 -6.09 -6.42 -2.70
C LEU A 107 -5.76 -5.37 -1.65
N SER A 108 -6.21 -5.56 -0.41
CA SER A 108 -5.98 -4.59 0.67
C SER A 108 -4.49 -4.45 0.99
N LEU A 109 -3.74 -5.55 1.14
CA LEU A 109 -2.31 -5.46 1.45
C LEU A 109 -1.49 -4.88 0.29
N VAL A 110 -1.82 -5.21 -0.97
CA VAL A 110 -1.16 -4.61 -2.14
C VAL A 110 -1.42 -3.11 -2.21
N CYS A 111 -2.64 -2.65 -1.90
CA CYS A 111 -2.95 -1.21 -1.86
C CYS A 111 -2.07 -0.45 -0.86
N GLU A 112 -1.73 -1.05 0.29
CA GLU A 112 -0.82 -0.42 1.25
C GLU A 112 0.61 -0.29 0.71
N ILE A 113 1.09 -1.25 -0.09
CA ILE A 113 2.41 -1.19 -0.74
C ILE A 113 2.40 -0.14 -1.86
N MET A 114 1.32 -0.06 -2.64
CA MET A 114 1.19 0.90 -3.75
C MET A 114 1.29 2.35 -3.30
N GLN A 115 1.02 2.68 -2.02
CA GLN A 115 1.24 4.03 -1.50
C GLN A 115 2.71 4.47 -1.55
N LEU A 116 3.66 3.53 -1.56
CA LEU A 116 5.09 3.82 -1.71
C LEU A 116 5.43 4.38 -3.10
N GLU A 117 4.52 4.32 -4.08
CA GLU A 117 4.68 5.07 -5.34
C GLU A 117 4.75 6.59 -5.13
N LEU A 118 4.28 7.09 -4.00
CA LEU A 118 4.32 8.52 -3.68
C LEU A 118 5.69 8.99 -3.16
N VAL A 119 6.55 8.08 -2.69
CA VAL A 119 7.88 8.46 -2.18
C VAL A 119 8.92 8.55 -3.30
N ASP A 120 10.11 9.05 -2.95
CA ASP A 120 11.26 9.05 -3.86
C ASP A 120 11.59 7.63 -4.37
N GLU A 121 11.91 7.50 -5.65
CA GLU A 121 12.13 6.21 -6.31
C GLU A 121 13.30 5.43 -5.68
N LYS A 122 14.36 6.12 -5.25
CA LYS A 122 15.50 5.48 -4.58
C LYS A 122 15.09 4.93 -3.22
N LEU A 123 14.24 5.66 -2.48
CA LEU A 123 13.68 5.19 -1.22
C LEU A 123 12.78 3.97 -1.43
N GLN A 124 11.87 4.03 -2.40
CA GLN A 124 10.98 2.92 -2.74
C GLN A 124 11.77 1.65 -3.08
N LYS A 125 12.75 1.74 -3.98
CA LYS A 125 13.62 0.62 -4.38
C LYS A 125 14.37 0.05 -3.19
N ARG A 126 14.97 0.90 -2.36
CA ARG A 126 15.67 0.46 -1.14
C ARG A 126 14.78 -0.35 -0.19
N ILE A 127 13.50 0.00 -0.09
CA ILE A 127 12.53 -0.70 0.74
C ILE A 127 12.07 -2.02 0.10
N LEU A 128 11.77 -2.03 -1.21
CA LEU A 128 11.11 -3.17 -1.86
C LEU A 128 12.06 -4.18 -2.52
N ASP A 129 13.26 -3.77 -2.95
CA ASP A 129 14.23 -4.62 -3.64
C ASP A 129 14.70 -5.86 -2.84
N PRO A 130 14.76 -5.83 -1.49
CA PRO A 130 15.06 -7.03 -0.72
C PRO A 130 13.97 -8.11 -0.76
N TYR A 131 12.74 -7.79 -1.17
CA TYR A 131 11.57 -8.65 -1.04
C TYR A 131 11.03 -9.08 -2.42
N GLU A 132 11.73 -10.02 -3.06
CA GLU A 132 11.42 -10.49 -4.41
C GLU A 132 10.03 -11.16 -4.52
N LYS A 133 9.64 -11.98 -3.54
CA LYS A 133 8.32 -12.63 -3.55
C LYS A 133 7.21 -11.61 -3.39
N VAL A 134 7.41 -10.59 -2.54
CA VAL A 134 6.44 -9.49 -2.43
C VAL A 134 6.29 -8.77 -3.76
N ARG A 135 7.40 -8.38 -4.41
CA ARG A 135 7.33 -7.68 -5.70
C ARG A 135 6.62 -8.51 -6.75
N LYS A 136 6.92 -9.81 -6.84
CA LYS A 136 6.23 -10.72 -7.76
C LYS A 136 4.73 -10.82 -7.46
N TRP A 137 4.37 -11.01 -6.20
CA TRP A 137 2.98 -11.11 -5.76
C TRP A 137 2.18 -9.82 -6.03
N VAL A 138 2.78 -8.65 -5.82
CA VAL A 138 2.17 -7.35 -6.19
C VAL A 138 1.86 -7.32 -7.68
N GLU A 139 2.82 -7.68 -8.54
CA GLU A 139 2.61 -7.72 -9.99
C GLU A 139 1.58 -8.77 -10.44
N ASP A 140 1.58 -9.95 -9.83
CA ASP A 140 0.60 -11.00 -10.12
C ASP A 140 -0.81 -10.55 -9.70
N THR A 141 -0.94 -9.89 -8.55
CA THR A 141 -2.22 -9.32 -8.08
C THR A 141 -2.72 -8.24 -9.02
N LYS A 142 -1.86 -7.31 -9.42
CA LYS A 142 -2.18 -6.26 -10.41
C LYS A 142 -2.74 -6.86 -11.69
N LYS A 143 -2.08 -7.87 -12.25
CA LYS A 143 -2.52 -8.55 -13.48
C LYS A 143 -3.86 -9.25 -13.31
N ALA A 144 -4.07 -9.92 -12.19
CA ALA A 144 -5.30 -10.66 -11.92
C ALA A 144 -6.55 -9.77 -11.76
N ILE A 145 -6.37 -8.47 -11.50
CA ILE A 145 -7.48 -7.51 -11.37
C ILE A 145 -7.55 -6.45 -12.46
N GLN A 146 -6.84 -6.63 -13.58
CA GLN A 146 -7.05 -5.80 -14.77
C GLN A 146 -8.46 -6.04 -15.37
N PRO A 147 -9.13 -5.01 -15.94
CA PRO A 147 -8.66 -3.63 -16.11
C PRO A 147 -8.83 -2.73 -14.86
N HIS A 148 -9.55 -3.22 -13.84
CA HIS A 148 -9.98 -2.40 -12.69
C HIS A 148 -8.83 -1.85 -11.85
N PHE A 149 -7.66 -2.50 -11.87
CA PHE A 149 -6.47 -1.96 -11.21
C PHE A 149 -6.13 -0.56 -11.71
N ASP A 150 -6.08 -0.38 -13.04
CA ASP A 150 -5.69 0.87 -13.67
C ASP A 150 -6.72 1.98 -13.37
N GLU A 151 -8.00 1.65 -13.37
CA GLU A 151 -9.09 2.57 -13.05
C GLU A 151 -9.00 3.10 -11.60
N ILE A 152 -8.73 2.22 -10.64
CA ILE A 152 -8.68 2.56 -9.21
C ILE A 152 -7.38 3.31 -8.87
N HIS A 153 -6.26 2.90 -9.45
CA HIS A 153 -4.95 3.47 -9.15
C HIS A 153 -4.58 4.67 -10.03
N ALA A 154 -5.38 4.99 -11.06
CA ALA A 154 -5.23 6.21 -11.84
C ALA A 154 -5.12 7.47 -10.94
N ALA A 155 -5.91 7.53 -9.87
CA ALA A 155 -5.85 8.62 -8.90
C ALA A 155 -4.50 8.71 -8.19
N VAL A 156 -3.87 7.59 -7.82
CA VAL A 156 -2.54 7.58 -7.16
C VAL A 156 -1.48 8.16 -8.10
N PHE A 157 -1.49 7.74 -9.38
CA PHE A 157 -0.54 8.25 -10.38
C PHE A 157 -0.77 9.72 -10.72
N GLN A 158 -2.02 10.17 -10.85
CA GLN A 158 -2.35 11.58 -11.04
C GLN A 158 -1.95 12.44 -9.84
N ASN A 159 -2.13 11.91 -8.63
CA ASN A 159 -1.75 12.58 -7.39
C ASN A 159 -0.23 12.72 -7.26
N LYS A 160 0.58 11.78 -7.74
CA LYS A 160 2.06 11.87 -7.68
C LYS A 160 2.59 13.17 -8.31
N GLU A 161 2.09 13.52 -9.50
CA GLU A 161 2.51 14.75 -10.19
C GLU A 161 1.93 16.02 -9.56
N MET A 162 0.70 15.95 -9.02
CA MET A 162 0.11 17.06 -8.27
C MET A 162 0.85 17.32 -6.95
N ILE A 163 1.22 16.26 -6.22
CA ILE A 163 1.99 16.32 -4.98
C ILE A 163 3.36 16.94 -5.26
N LYS A 164 4.08 16.49 -6.29
CA LYS A 164 5.36 17.11 -6.70
C LYS A 164 5.22 18.61 -6.96
N LYS A 165 4.19 19.02 -7.70
CA LYS A 165 3.92 20.45 -7.97
C LYS A 165 3.60 21.23 -6.69
N ALA A 166 2.77 20.69 -5.82
CA ALA A 166 2.42 21.33 -4.55
C ALA A 166 3.63 21.48 -3.62
N LEU A 167 4.49 20.46 -3.54
CA LEU A 167 5.74 20.50 -2.76
C LEU A 167 6.74 21.50 -3.33
N ALA A 168 6.86 21.61 -4.67
CA ALA A 168 7.69 22.63 -5.31
C ALA A 168 7.20 24.05 -5.04
N GLY A 169 5.87 24.26 -5.00
CA GLY A 169 5.25 25.52 -4.61
C GLY A 169 5.55 25.90 -3.15
N ALA A 170 5.44 24.95 -2.22
CA ALA A 170 5.70 25.17 -0.79
C ALA A 170 7.15 25.60 -0.50
N GLY A 171 8.14 25.05 -1.21
CA GLY A 171 9.56 25.41 -1.04
C GLY A 171 9.95 26.79 -1.57
N SER A 172 9.09 27.46 -2.34
CA SER A 172 9.36 28.80 -2.90
C SER A 172 8.89 29.97 -2.01
N GLY A 173 8.28 29.68 -0.87
CA GLY A 173 7.76 30.69 0.06
C GLY A 173 8.74 31.21 1.12
N GLU A 174 9.90 30.58 1.31
CA GLU A 174 10.81 30.90 2.43
C GLU A 174 11.99 31.84 2.08
N THR A 175 12.11 32.33 0.84
CA THR A 175 13.12 33.34 0.48
C THR A 175 12.47 34.72 0.34
N LYS A 176 12.10 35.35 1.47
CA LYS A 176 12.00 36.82 1.63
C LYS A 176 11.65 37.17 3.07
N THR A 177 12.68 37.37 3.89
CA THR A 177 12.66 38.45 4.88
C THR A 177 14.10 38.90 5.09
N SER A 178 14.29 40.17 4.72
CA SER A 178 15.50 40.97 4.88
C SER A 178 15.68 41.43 6.32
#